data_AF-K1Y4V0-F1
#
_entry.id   AF-K1Y4V0-F1
#
_cell.length_a   1.000
_cell.length_b   1.000
_cell.length_c   1.000
_cell.angle_alpha   90.00
_cell.angle_beta   90.00
_cell.angle_gamma   90.00
#
_symmetry.space_group_name_H-M   'P 1'
#
loop_
_entity.id
_entity.type
_entity.pdbx_description
1 polymer ?
#
loop_
_entity_poly.entity_id
_entity_poly.type
_entity_poly.pdbx_seq_one_letter_code
_entity_poly.pdbx_strand_id
1 'polypeptide(L)'
;MKGQEQNPLVTCPFCGLQEIHATSRSCKDYISGDSFELISCGNCRCSFTRSTNTNQNKNYYGADYYNSASGKFSTIIEKFFRFNHIRNAKFLKNNFPAARILEVGCGRGYILRELKKLGSEVYCLESSKAADWILINQNINVIAIDEDESIWPFETDFF
;
A
#
# COMPACT_ATOMS: atom_id res chain seq x y z
N MET A 1 -7.56 -36.27 -2.37
CA MET A 1 -6.92 -34.93 -2.41
C MET A 1 -6.65 -34.53 -0.97
N LYS A 2 -5.38 -34.50 -0.55
CA LYS A 2 -5.01 -34.14 0.83
C LYS A 2 -5.21 -32.64 0.99
N GLY A 3 -6.18 -32.24 1.82
CA GLY A 3 -6.33 -30.86 2.27
C GLY A 3 -5.10 -30.47 3.06
N GLN A 4 -4.34 -29.51 2.55
CA GLN A 4 -3.19 -28.96 3.27
C GLN A 4 -3.70 -28.14 4.45
N GLU A 5 -3.25 -28.49 5.65
CA GLU A 5 -3.60 -27.82 6.90
C GLU A 5 -3.19 -26.35 6.86
N GLN A 6 -4.17 -25.49 7.10
CA GLN A 6 -4.00 -24.06 7.27
C GLN A 6 -3.27 -23.83 8.60
N ASN A 7 -2.16 -23.09 8.62
CA ASN A 7 -1.52 -22.71 9.88
C ASN A 7 -2.29 -21.51 10.44
N PRO A 8 -3.06 -21.64 11.55
CA PRO A 8 -3.86 -20.53 12.05
C PRO A 8 -2.94 -19.41 12.54
N LEU A 9 -3.25 -18.16 12.20
CA LEU A 9 -2.68 -17.01 12.89
C LEU A 9 -3.11 -17.09 14.36
N VAL A 10 -2.23 -17.62 15.21
CA VAL A 10 -2.49 -17.81 16.64
C VAL A 10 -2.39 -16.48 17.40
N THR A 11 -1.66 -15.51 16.85
CA THR A 11 -1.34 -14.24 17.52
C THR A 11 -1.78 -13.04 16.68
N CYS A 12 -2.39 -12.04 17.32
CA CYS A 12 -2.73 -10.77 16.69
C CYS A 12 -1.45 -10.00 16.32
N PRO A 13 -1.26 -9.59 15.04
CA PRO A 13 -0.06 -8.85 14.64
C PRO A 13 -0.01 -7.42 15.19
N PHE A 14 -1.13 -6.89 15.69
CA PHE A 14 -1.23 -5.53 16.19
C PHE A 14 -1.03 -5.42 17.70
N CYS A 15 -1.52 -6.38 18.48
CA CYS A 15 -1.45 -6.33 19.95
C CYS A 15 -0.74 -7.53 20.60
N GLY A 16 -0.33 -8.53 19.82
CA GLY A 16 0.41 -9.68 20.33
C GLY A 16 -0.42 -10.69 21.14
N LEU A 17 -1.72 -10.47 21.34
CA LEU A 17 -2.58 -11.38 22.09
C LEU A 17 -3.20 -12.46 21.19
N GLN A 18 -3.51 -13.61 21.80
CA GLN A 18 -4.02 -14.81 21.11
C GLN A 18 -5.55 -14.92 21.09
N GLU A 19 -6.25 -13.79 21.24
CA GLU A 19 -7.71 -13.74 21.20
C GLU A 19 -8.19 -13.56 19.76
N ILE A 20 -7.95 -14.55 18.89
CA ILE A 20 -8.37 -14.50 17.48
C ILE A 20 -9.64 -15.30 17.27
N HIS A 21 -10.66 -14.65 16.73
CA HIS A 21 -11.97 -15.25 16.44
C HIS A 21 -12.25 -15.25 14.94
N ALA A 22 -12.85 -16.33 14.45
CA ALA A 22 -13.39 -16.36 13.09
C ALA A 22 -14.59 -15.42 12.97
N THR A 23 -14.72 -14.76 11.83
CA THR A 23 -15.94 -14.02 11.49
C THR A 23 -16.74 -14.79 10.44
N SER A 24 -18.02 -14.46 10.28
CA SER A 24 -18.85 -14.96 9.17
C SER A 24 -18.65 -14.17 7.87
N ARG A 25 -17.65 -13.27 7.82
CA ARG A 25 -17.43 -12.35 6.71
C ARG A 25 -16.22 -12.80 5.89
N SER A 26 -16.30 -12.52 4.59
CA SER A 26 -15.18 -12.65 3.66
C SER A 26 -15.12 -11.42 2.76
N CYS A 27 -13.94 -11.17 2.18
CA CYS A 27 -13.75 -10.17 1.14
C CYS A 27 -13.23 -10.83 -0.13
N LYS A 28 -13.63 -10.28 -1.28
CA LYS A 28 -13.14 -10.73 -2.59
C LYS A 28 -12.21 -9.66 -3.13
N ASP A 29 -11.01 -10.05 -3.52
CA ASP A 29 -10.11 -9.19 -4.25
C ASP A 29 -10.66 -8.94 -5.66
N TYR A 30 -10.74 -7.68 -6.05
CA TYR A 30 -11.40 -7.28 -7.31
C TYR A 30 -10.51 -7.52 -8.54
N ILE A 31 -9.22 -7.80 -8.34
CA ILE A 31 -8.24 -8.05 -9.41
C ILE A 31 -8.12 -9.55 -9.67
N SER A 32 -7.68 -10.30 -8.67
CA SER A 32 -7.48 -11.77 -8.77
C SER A 32 -8.79 -12.55 -8.70
N GLY A 33 -9.84 -11.97 -8.09
CA GLY A 33 -11.06 -12.69 -7.77
C GLY A 33 -10.96 -13.61 -6.55
N ASP A 34 -9.81 -13.65 -5.86
CA ASP A 34 -9.60 -14.50 -4.68
C ASP A 34 -10.48 -14.05 -3.52
N SER A 35 -10.99 -15.02 -2.76
CA SER A 35 -11.77 -14.77 -1.55
C SER A 35 -10.93 -15.01 -0.31
N PHE A 36 -11.01 -14.08 0.65
CA PHE A 36 -10.28 -14.12 1.90
C PHE A 36 -11.27 -14.09 3.07
N GLU A 37 -11.19 -15.07 3.96
CA GLU A 37 -11.94 -15.08 5.21
C GLU A 37 -11.41 -13.99 6.14
N LEU A 38 -12.32 -13.30 6.84
CA LEU A 38 -11.94 -12.32 7.85
C LEU A 38 -11.91 -12.97 9.24
N ILE A 39 -10.85 -12.67 9.98
CA ILE A 39 -10.68 -12.99 11.39
C ILE A 39 -10.49 -11.69 12.18
N SER A 40 -10.87 -11.68 13.45
CA SER A 40 -10.83 -10.49 14.29
C SER A 40 -10.23 -10.80 15.66
N CYS A 41 -9.49 -9.83 16.21
CA CYS A 41 -8.97 -9.91 17.57
C CYS A 41 -10.04 -9.49 18.59
N GLY A 42 -10.32 -10.32 19.60
CA GLY A 42 -11.23 -10.04 20.71
C GLY A 42 -10.80 -8.83 21.55
N ASN A 43 -9.49 -8.64 21.72
CA ASN A 43 -8.92 -7.54 22.49
C ASN A 43 -8.89 -6.20 21.71
N CYS A 44 -8.07 -6.09 20.65
CA CYS A 44 -7.90 -4.80 19.96
C CYS A 44 -8.97 -4.53 18.90
N ARG A 45 -9.82 -5.52 18.57
CA ARG A 45 -10.89 -5.44 17.56
C ARG A 45 -10.40 -5.21 16.12
N CYS A 46 -9.09 -5.29 15.86
CA CYS A 46 -8.56 -5.31 14.50
C CYS A 46 -9.08 -6.54 13.75
N SER A 47 -9.49 -6.34 12.50
CA SER A 47 -9.90 -7.41 11.59
C SER A 47 -8.92 -7.50 10.45
N PHE A 48 -8.56 -8.73 10.05
CA PHE A 48 -7.58 -8.99 9.00
C PHE A 48 -7.95 -10.27 8.23
N THR A 49 -7.38 -10.42 7.04
CA THR A 49 -7.57 -11.61 6.23
C THR A 49 -6.83 -12.79 6.85
N ARG A 50 -7.47 -13.96 6.87
CA ARG A 50 -6.79 -15.21 7.22
C ARG A 50 -5.77 -15.50 6.12
N SER A 51 -4.49 -15.59 6.49
CA SER A 51 -3.42 -15.94 5.55
C SER A 51 -3.74 -17.28 4.88
N THR A 52 -3.90 -17.28 3.56
CA THR A 52 -4.01 -18.50 2.78
C THR A 52 -2.64 -18.81 2.19
N ASN A 53 -2.10 -20.00 2.48
CA ASN A 53 -0.84 -20.50 1.90
C ASN A 53 -0.88 -20.62 0.36
N THR A 54 -2.01 -20.32 -0.27
CA THR A 54 -2.29 -20.61 -1.68
C THR A 54 -1.72 -19.57 -2.66
N ASN A 55 -1.25 -18.40 -2.21
CA ASN A 55 -0.98 -17.29 -3.13
C ASN A 55 0.29 -16.47 -2.87
N GLN A 56 1.31 -17.02 -2.20
CA GLN A 56 2.60 -16.30 -2.04
C GLN A 56 3.24 -15.90 -3.38
N ASN A 57 2.90 -16.59 -4.47
CA ASN A 57 3.42 -16.28 -5.82
C ASN A 57 2.51 -15.38 -6.66
N LYS A 58 1.32 -14.97 -6.19
CA LYS A 58 0.44 -14.10 -6.98
C LYS A 58 0.82 -12.64 -6.78
N ASN A 59 1.07 -11.95 -7.89
CA ASN A 59 1.36 -10.52 -7.91
C ASN A 59 0.07 -9.70 -7.75
N TYR A 60 -0.38 -9.50 -6.51
CA TYR A 60 -1.55 -8.66 -6.19
C TYR A 60 -1.33 -7.17 -6.50
N TYR A 61 -0.08 -6.75 -6.74
CA TYR A 61 0.32 -5.38 -7.06
C TYR A 61 0.87 -5.24 -8.49
N GLY A 62 0.46 -6.13 -9.41
CA GLY A 62 0.89 -6.11 -10.81
C GLY A 62 0.33 -4.96 -11.64
N ALA A 63 0.70 -4.93 -12.93
CA ALA A 63 0.26 -3.89 -13.86
C ALA A 63 -1.27 -3.71 -13.88
N ASP A 64 -2.03 -4.80 -13.76
CA ASP A 64 -3.50 -4.78 -13.72
C ASP A 64 -4.07 -4.02 -12.51
N TYR A 65 -3.36 -4.00 -11.37
CA TYR A 65 -3.74 -3.18 -10.22
C TYR A 65 -3.70 -1.68 -10.58
N TYR A 66 -2.71 -1.27 -11.37
CA TYR A 66 -2.44 0.13 -11.67
C TYR A 66 -3.17 0.63 -12.94
N ASN A 67 -3.71 -0.27 -13.75
CA ASN A 67 -4.63 -0.08 -14.90
C ASN A 67 -4.11 0.78 -16.07
N SER A 68 -3.58 2.00 -15.85
CA SER A 68 -3.10 2.88 -16.93
C SER A 68 -2.26 4.05 -16.38
N ALA A 69 -1.45 4.74 -17.18
CA ALA A 69 -0.83 6.00 -16.76
C ALA A 69 -1.79 7.21 -16.77
N SER A 70 -2.90 7.12 -17.51
CA SER A 70 -3.83 8.21 -17.78
C SER A 70 -4.92 8.44 -16.72
N GLY A 71 -5.10 7.49 -15.80
CA GLY A 71 -6.06 7.59 -14.69
C GLY A 71 -6.81 6.29 -14.47
N LYS A 72 -7.29 6.06 -13.23
CA LYS A 72 -8.15 4.92 -12.91
C LYS A 72 -9.64 5.23 -13.13
N PHE A 73 -10.00 6.53 -13.20
CA PHE A 73 -11.39 6.98 -13.21
C PHE A 73 -11.68 7.95 -14.35
N SER A 74 -12.96 8.31 -14.52
CA SER A 74 -13.36 9.34 -15.48
C SER A 74 -12.65 10.67 -15.23
N THR A 75 -12.48 11.49 -16.26
CA THR A 75 -11.77 12.78 -16.21
C THR A 75 -12.26 13.71 -15.10
N ILE A 76 -13.55 13.65 -14.76
CA ILE A 76 -14.15 14.45 -13.69
C ILE A 76 -13.69 13.95 -12.31
N ILE A 77 -13.70 12.63 -12.11
CA ILE A 77 -13.28 12.00 -10.86
C ILE A 77 -11.78 12.22 -10.64
N GLU A 78 -10.95 12.07 -11.67
CA GLU A 78 -9.51 12.37 -11.59
C GLU A 78 -9.24 13.83 -11.21
N LYS A 79 -10.02 14.79 -11.72
CA LYS A 79 -9.90 16.21 -11.31
C LYS A 79 -10.19 16.38 -9.82
N PHE A 80 -11.21 15.72 -9.30
CA PHE A 80 -11.55 15.79 -7.87
C PHE A 80 -10.43 15.18 -7.00
N PHE A 81 -9.90 14.01 -7.37
CA PHE A 81 -8.76 13.42 -6.69
C PHE A 81 -7.55 14.35 -6.69
N ARG A 82 -7.20 14.93 -7.85
CA ARG A 82 -6.10 15.91 -7.95
C ARG A 82 -6.31 17.12 -7.04
N PHE A 83 -7.53 17.65 -6.96
CA PHE A 83 -7.85 18.75 -6.06
C PHE A 83 -7.62 18.37 -4.59
N ASN A 84 -8.06 17.18 -4.18
CA ASN A 84 -7.83 16.69 -2.82
C ASN A 84 -6.34 16.52 -2.51
N HIS A 85 -5.54 16.01 -3.45
CA HIS A 85 -4.09 15.90 -3.26
C HIS A 85 -3.41 17.27 -3.08
N ILE A 86 -3.81 18.29 -3.85
CA ILE A 86 -3.30 19.66 -3.67
C ILE A 86 -3.64 20.19 -2.27
N ARG A 87 -4.91 20.03 -1.86
CA ARG A 87 -5.37 20.49 -0.54
C ARG A 87 -4.63 19.78 0.58
N ASN A 88 -4.48 18.46 0.49
CA ASN A 88 -3.79 17.65 1.48
C ASN A 88 -2.29 17.98 1.53
N ALA A 89 -1.63 18.19 0.39
CA ALA A 89 -0.23 18.59 0.35
C ALA A 89 0.01 19.95 1.03
N LYS A 90 -0.87 20.93 0.79
CA LYS A 90 -0.83 22.23 1.50
C LYS A 90 -1.04 22.06 3.00
N PHE A 91 -2.03 21.25 3.40
CA PHE A 91 -2.28 20.96 4.80
C PHE A 91 -1.05 20.33 5.46
N LEU A 92 -0.45 19.31 4.85
CA LEU A 92 0.74 18.65 5.35
C LEU A 92 1.91 19.63 5.44
N LYS A 93 2.19 20.42 4.40
CA LYS A 93 3.30 21.37 4.42
C LYS A 93 3.17 22.43 5.51
N ASN A 94 1.94 22.90 5.76
CA ASN A 94 1.69 23.96 6.74
C ASN A 94 1.73 23.46 8.19
N ASN A 95 1.30 22.22 8.45
CA ASN A 95 1.21 21.69 9.81
C ASN A 95 2.42 20.81 10.17
N PHE A 96 3.06 20.20 9.19
CA PHE A 96 4.15 19.25 9.33
C PHE A 96 5.25 19.58 8.29
N PRO A 97 5.93 20.73 8.42
CA PRO A 97 6.95 21.12 7.46
C PRO A 97 8.14 20.17 7.55
N ALA A 98 8.30 19.33 6.52
CA ALA A 98 9.44 18.46 6.36
C ALA A 98 10.28 18.89 5.14
N ALA A 99 11.60 18.73 5.26
CA ALA A 99 12.52 18.90 4.13
C ALA A 99 12.47 17.68 3.21
N ARG A 100 12.43 16.47 3.79
CA ARG A 100 12.33 15.19 3.08
C ARG A 100 11.07 14.45 3.48
N ILE A 101 10.44 13.78 2.52
CA ILE A 101 9.20 13.03 2.73
C ILE A 101 9.32 11.69 2.03
N LEU A 102 9.00 10.62 2.76
CA LEU A 102 8.87 9.27 2.24
C LEU A 102 7.39 8.85 2.22
N GLU A 103 6.93 8.33 1.10
CA GLU A 103 5.65 7.61 0.99
C GLU A 103 5.91 6.14 0.63
N VAL A 104 5.34 5.22 1.40
CA VAL A 104 5.38 3.78 1.10
C VAL A 104 4.08 3.42 0.37
N GLY A 105 4.19 2.80 -0.80
CA GLY A 105 3.06 2.49 -1.67
C GLY A 105 2.46 3.73 -2.36
N CYS A 106 3.30 4.57 -2.96
CA CYS A 106 2.84 5.85 -3.51
C CYS A 106 1.94 5.73 -4.75
N GLY A 107 1.91 4.57 -5.42
CA GLY A 107 1.19 4.37 -6.67
C GLY A 107 1.53 5.44 -7.71
N ARG A 108 0.60 6.35 -8.01
CA ARG A 108 0.81 7.46 -8.97
C ARG A 108 1.67 8.60 -8.42
N GLY A 109 1.90 8.65 -7.12
CA GLY A 109 2.64 9.70 -6.42
C GLY A 109 2.00 11.09 -6.52
N TYR A 110 0.67 11.16 -6.61
CA TYR A 110 -0.02 12.44 -6.78
C TYR A 110 0.27 13.42 -5.64
N ILE A 111 0.26 12.97 -4.39
CA ILE A 111 0.53 13.84 -3.24
C ILE A 111 2.01 14.27 -3.19
N LEU A 112 2.95 13.36 -3.44
CA LEU A 112 4.38 13.68 -3.49
C LEU A 112 4.71 14.73 -4.56
N ARG A 113 4.07 14.66 -5.74
CA ARG A 113 4.25 15.68 -6.78
C ARG A 113 3.83 17.07 -6.30
N GLU A 114 2.76 17.18 -5.53
CA GLU A 114 2.33 18.46 -4.97
C GLU A 114 3.23 18.90 -3.81
N LEU A 115 3.68 17.99 -2.94
CA LEU A 115 4.64 18.28 -1.87
C LEU A 115 6.00 18.73 -2.41
N LYS A 116 6.44 18.18 -3.55
CA LYS A 116 7.65 18.60 -4.26
C LYS A 116 7.55 20.03 -4.79
N LYS A 117 6.41 20.41 -5.37
CA LYS A 117 6.16 21.80 -5.79
C LYS A 117 6.16 22.78 -4.61
N LEU A 118 5.81 22.30 -3.42
CA LEU A 118 5.87 23.05 -2.17
C LEU A 118 7.28 23.03 -1.52
N GLY A 119 8.29 22.56 -2.25
CA GLY A 119 9.71 22.65 -1.85
C GLY A 119 10.20 21.51 -0.96
N SER A 120 9.50 20.38 -0.92
CA SER A 120 9.98 19.19 -0.20
C SER A 120 10.71 18.25 -1.16
N GLU A 121 11.78 17.63 -0.71
CA GLU A 121 12.41 16.50 -1.39
C GLU A 121 11.55 15.24 -1.13
N VAL A 122 11.23 14.48 -2.17
CA VAL A 122 10.21 13.42 -2.09
C VAL A 122 10.73 12.09 -2.59
N TYR A 123 10.49 11.05 -1.80
CA TYR A 123 10.86 9.68 -2.05
C TYR A 123 9.63 8.77 -1.97
N CYS A 124 9.64 7.72 -2.79
CA CYS A 124 8.62 6.69 -2.78
C CYS A 124 9.26 5.32 -2.71
N LEU A 125 8.74 4.46 -1.86
CA LEU A 125 8.96 3.02 -1.92
C LEU A 125 7.76 2.37 -2.57
N GLU A 126 7.98 1.57 -3.60
CA GLU A 126 6.92 0.84 -4.30
C GLU A 126 7.39 -0.55 -4.68
N SER A 127 6.46 -1.51 -4.79
CA SER A 127 6.79 -2.86 -5.21
C SER A 127 7.53 -2.85 -6.55
N SER A 128 8.62 -3.61 -6.65
CA SER A 128 9.32 -3.86 -7.91
C SER A 128 8.41 -4.47 -8.99
N LYS A 129 7.29 -5.05 -8.58
CA LYS A 129 6.25 -5.63 -9.44
C LYS A 129 5.20 -4.61 -9.92
N ALA A 130 5.29 -3.35 -9.50
CA ALA A 130 4.38 -2.28 -9.92
C ALA A 130 4.51 -1.97 -11.42
N ALA A 131 3.57 -1.21 -11.95
CA ALA A 131 3.59 -0.85 -13.37
C ALA A 131 4.81 0.02 -13.72
N ASP A 132 5.45 -0.24 -14.87
CA ASP A 132 6.67 0.45 -15.32
C ASP A 132 6.58 1.98 -15.25
N TRP A 133 5.43 2.55 -15.63
CA TRP A 133 5.22 4.00 -15.64
C TRP A 133 5.24 4.63 -14.23
N ILE A 134 5.04 3.83 -13.17
CA ILE A 134 5.24 4.25 -11.78
C ILE A 134 6.74 4.26 -11.49
N LEU A 135 7.42 3.16 -11.79
CA LEU A 135 8.84 2.98 -11.46
C LEU A 135 9.74 4.00 -12.19
N ILE A 136 9.39 4.38 -13.43
CA ILE A 136 10.13 5.38 -14.22
C ILE A 136 9.64 6.82 -14.01
N ASN A 137 8.80 7.09 -13.02
CA ASN A 137 8.18 8.41 -12.83
C ASN A 137 9.24 9.47 -12.48
N GLN A 138 9.63 10.27 -13.47
CA GLN A 138 10.67 11.29 -13.33
C GLN A 138 10.30 12.47 -12.41
N ASN A 139 9.03 12.59 -11.99
CA ASN A 139 8.61 13.69 -11.13
C ASN A 139 8.97 13.46 -9.66
N ILE A 140 9.23 12.22 -9.24
CA ILE A 140 9.47 11.81 -7.85
C ILE A 140 10.59 10.77 -7.80
N ASN A 141 11.24 10.61 -6.65
CA ASN A 141 12.31 9.61 -6.51
C ASN A 141 11.69 8.26 -6.12
N VAL A 142 11.40 7.39 -7.10
CA VAL A 142 10.85 6.05 -6.83
C VAL A 142 11.99 5.06 -6.61
N ILE A 143 11.90 4.30 -5.54
CA ILE A 143 12.80 3.19 -5.19
C ILE A 143 11.94 1.92 -5.19
N ALA A 144 12.26 1.02 -6.11
CA ALA A 144 11.64 -0.29 -6.17
C ALA A 144 12.13 -1.15 -5.00
N ILE A 145 11.19 -1.79 -4.29
CA ILE A 145 11.48 -2.76 -3.23
C ILE A 145 10.91 -4.13 -3.58
N ASP A 146 11.70 -5.16 -3.36
CA ASP A 146 11.26 -6.55 -3.46
C ASP A 146 10.57 -7.00 -2.17
N GLU A 147 9.84 -8.12 -2.23
CA GLU A 147 9.16 -8.71 -1.07
C GLU A 147 10.13 -9.25 0.00
N ASP A 148 11.42 -9.35 -0.33
CA ASP A 148 12.47 -9.70 0.62
C ASP A 148 12.82 -8.45 1.45
N GLU A 149 12.15 -8.29 2.58
CA GLU A 149 12.20 -7.15 3.52
C GLU A 149 13.60 -6.85 4.11
N SER A 150 14.65 -7.53 3.63
CA SER A 150 15.99 -7.51 4.21
C SER A 150 16.83 -6.27 3.88
N ILE A 151 16.37 -5.38 2.99
CA ILE A 151 17.14 -4.19 2.59
C ILE A 151 16.28 -2.91 2.70
N TRP A 152 16.42 -2.21 3.82
CA TRP A 152 15.93 -0.84 3.95
C TRP A 152 16.88 0.11 3.19
N PRO A 153 16.40 0.92 2.23
CA PRO A 153 17.28 1.62 1.29
C PRO A 153 17.79 2.99 1.78
N PHE A 154 17.45 3.38 3.01
CA PHE A 154 17.85 4.67 3.58
C PHE A 154 18.65 4.49 4.86
N GLU A 155 19.58 5.39 5.13
CA GLU A 155 20.20 5.47 6.45
C GLU A 155 19.16 5.86 7.52
N THR A 156 19.42 5.49 8.77
CA THR A 156 18.47 5.71 9.88
C THR A 156 18.17 7.17 10.16
N ASP A 157 19.08 8.08 9.80
CA ASP A 157 19.01 9.53 10.03
C ASP A 157 18.69 10.32 8.75
N PHE A 158 18.24 9.64 7.70
CA PHE A 158 18.03 10.27 6.40
C PHE A 158 16.84 11.25 6.36
N PHE A 159 15.77 10.99 7.13
CA PHE A 159 14.50 11.74 7.08
C PHE A 159 14.30 12.73 8.22
#